data_AF-W2HFJ7-F1
#
_entry.id   AF-W2HFJ7-F1
#
_cell.length_a   1.000
_cell.length_b   1.000
_cell.length_c   1.000
_cell.angle_alpha   90.00
_cell.angle_beta   90.00
_cell.angle_gamma   90.00
#
_symmetry.space_group_name_H-M   'P 1'
#
loop_
_entity.id
_entity.type
_entity.pdbx_description
1 polymer ?
#
loop_
_entity_poly.entity_id
_entity_poly.type
_entity_poly.pdbx_seq_one_letter_code
_entity_poly.pdbx_strand_id
1 'polypeptide(L)'
;MSCMASAYAGVDKDPRKPIRPFVDGFDERRTHVVSPGNILCVDERMSIRKGRENIYCHDGLPYNTKIARKPEGIGTELTSLARGESDVSFGLELVEGAPRQRAKPYARDNGEGGSPCILAS
;
A
#
# COMPACT_ATOMS: atom_id res chain seq x y z
N MET A 1 16.85 -10.00 -37.47
CA MET A 1 17.12 -8.87 -36.55
C MET A 1 16.87 -9.35 -35.14
N SER A 2 17.95 -9.62 -34.40
CA SER A 2 17.91 -10.03 -33.01
C SER A 2 17.69 -8.79 -32.15
N CYS A 3 16.51 -8.65 -31.54
CA CYS A 3 16.28 -7.63 -30.53
C CYS A 3 16.77 -8.20 -29.20
N MET A 4 17.81 -7.57 -28.67
CA MET A 4 18.51 -7.91 -27.44
C MET A 4 17.52 -8.20 -26.30
N ALA A 5 17.52 -9.44 -25.83
CA ALA A 5 17.06 -9.79 -24.50
C ALA A 5 17.96 -9.04 -23.50
N SER A 6 17.48 -7.89 -23.01
CA SER A 6 18.10 -7.22 -21.87
C SER A 6 17.81 -8.04 -20.63
N ALA A 7 18.72 -8.97 -20.34
CA ALA A 7 18.79 -9.69 -19.10
C ALA A 7 18.95 -8.68 -17.95
N TYR A 8 17.88 -8.44 -17.19
CA TYR A 8 18.01 -7.96 -15.81
C TYR A 8 18.01 -9.17 -14.88
N ALA A 9 19.10 -9.93 -14.94
CA ALA A 9 19.58 -10.66 -13.78
C ALA A 9 20.14 -9.62 -12.80
N GLY A 10 19.50 -9.44 -11.63
CA GLY A 10 20.08 -8.61 -10.57
C GLY A 10 19.08 -7.97 -9.59
N VAL A 11 19.04 -8.55 -8.39
CA VAL A 11 18.62 -7.96 -7.10
C VAL A 11 17.11 -7.78 -6.89
N ASP A 12 16.69 -8.27 -5.73
CA ASP A 12 15.58 -7.86 -4.88
C ASP A 12 15.17 -6.37 -5.02
N LYS A 13 14.49 -6.02 -6.11
CA LYS A 13 14.01 -4.66 -6.36
C LYS A 13 12.62 -4.52 -5.76
N ASP A 14 12.49 -3.59 -4.84
CA ASP A 14 11.21 -3.19 -4.30
C ASP A 14 10.28 -2.64 -5.41
N PRO A 15 9.17 -3.33 -5.75
CA PRO A 15 8.28 -2.95 -6.84
C PRO A 15 7.44 -1.72 -6.49
N ARG A 16 7.43 -1.28 -5.22
CA ARG A 16 6.70 -0.10 -4.76
C ARG A 16 7.56 1.14 -4.59
N LYS A 17 8.85 1.05 -4.91
CA LYS A 17 9.79 2.17 -4.83
C LYS A 17 9.27 3.48 -5.43
N PRO A 18 8.54 3.49 -6.57
CA PRO A 18 8.00 4.74 -7.13
C PRO A 18 6.92 5.42 -6.27
N ILE A 19 6.21 4.67 -5.43
CA ILE A 19 5.08 5.18 -4.62
C ILE A 19 5.42 5.31 -3.13
N ARG A 20 6.52 4.71 -2.65
CA ARG A 20 6.95 4.85 -1.25
C ARG A 20 7.07 6.31 -0.79
N PRO A 21 7.77 7.21 -1.52
CA PRO A 21 7.92 8.59 -1.08
C PRO A 21 6.58 9.33 -0.91
N PHE A 22 5.55 8.94 -1.66
CA PHE A 22 4.22 9.50 -1.52
C PHE A 22 3.56 9.06 -0.21
N VAL A 23 3.65 7.76 0.13
CA VAL A 23 3.09 7.23 1.38
C VAL A 23 3.86 7.76 2.57
N ASP A 24 5.19 7.69 2.53
CA ASP A 24 6.07 8.19 3.59
C ASP A 24 5.86 9.68 3.83
N GLY A 25 5.78 10.48 2.76
CA GLY A 25 5.53 11.93 2.86
C GLY A 25 4.10 12.29 3.30
N PHE A 26 3.10 11.46 2.95
CA PHE A 26 1.75 11.62 3.48
C PHE A 26 1.76 11.41 4.99
N ASP A 27 2.32 10.30 5.45
CA ASP A 27 2.35 9.94 6.87
C ASP A 27 3.17 10.96 7.69
N GLU A 28 4.37 11.34 7.21
CA GLU A 28 5.21 12.36 7.83
C GLU A 28 4.43 13.66 8.01
N ARG A 29 3.77 14.15 6.96
CA ARG A 29 2.99 15.38 7.02
C ARG A 29 1.83 15.28 8.02
N ARG A 30 1.20 14.11 8.13
CA ARG A 30 0.03 13.91 8.99
C ARG A 30 0.36 14.04 10.47
N THR A 31 1.55 13.60 10.90
CA THR A 31 2.01 13.77 12.30
C THR A 31 2.04 15.24 12.75
N HIS A 32 2.19 16.18 11.82
CA HIS A 32 2.25 17.61 12.11
C HIS A 32 0.92 18.35 11.99
N VAL A 33 -0.08 17.77 11.33
CA VAL A 33 -1.33 18.48 10.98
C VAL A 33 -2.60 17.78 11.44
N VAL A 34 -2.50 16.54 11.94
CA VAL A 34 -3.62 15.79 12.49
C VAL A 34 -3.21 15.21 13.83
N SER A 35 -3.97 15.55 14.88
CA SER A 35 -3.87 14.84 16.16
C SER A 35 -4.77 13.61 16.14
N PRO A 36 -4.29 12.46 16.63
CA PRO A 36 -5.13 11.27 16.79
C PRO A 36 -6.31 11.56 17.73
N GLY A 37 -7.44 10.89 17.47
CA GLY A 37 -8.62 10.92 18.34
C GLY A 37 -8.57 9.86 19.43
N ASN A 38 -9.64 9.75 20.22
CA ASN A 38 -9.78 8.68 21.22
C ASN A 38 -10.19 7.36 20.57
N ILE A 39 -10.87 7.45 19.42
CA ILE A 39 -11.31 6.30 18.64
C ILE A 39 -10.49 6.24 17.35
N LEU A 40 -9.83 5.10 17.13
CA LEU A 40 -9.03 4.83 15.95
C LEU A 40 -9.62 3.66 15.18
N CYS A 41 -9.68 3.79 13.86
CA CYS A 41 -10.18 2.77 12.96
C CYS A 41 -9.10 2.40 11.94
N VAL A 42 -8.77 1.12 11.86
CA VAL A 42 -7.88 0.55 10.85
C VAL A 42 -8.71 -0.30 9.90
N ASP A 43 -8.59 -0.04 8.60
CA ASP A 43 -9.30 -0.81 7.57
C ASP A 43 -8.55 -0.79 6.23
N GLU A 44 -8.90 -1.72 5.34
CA GLU A 44 -8.33 -1.83 4.00
C GLU A 44 -9.09 -0.99 2.97
N ARG A 45 -8.35 -0.09 2.33
CA ARG A 45 -8.80 0.72 1.20
C ARG A 45 -8.25 0.19 -0.11
N MET A 46 -9.07 0.27 -1.14
CA MET A 46 -8.64 -0.03 -2.50
C MET A 46 -8.62 1.26 -3.31
N SER A 47 -7.47 1.57 -3.90
CA SER A 47 -7.35 2.57 -4.95
C SER A 47 -7.57 1.89 -6.30
N ILE A 48 -8.69 2.23 -6.94
CA ILE A 48 -9.09 1.67 -8.23
C ILE A 48 -8.05 2.04 -9.28
N ARG A 49 -7.67 1.09 -10.12
CA ARG A 49 -6.82 1.37 -11.27
C ARG A 49 -7.40 0.78 -12.54
N LYS A 50 -7.82 1.66 -13.44
CA LYS A 50 -8.21 1.32 -14.81
C LYS A 50 -7.00 1.58 -15.73
N GLY A 51 -6.03 0.65 -15.72
CA GLY A 51 -4.73 0.77 -16.41
C GLY A 51 -4.66 0.03 -17.76
N ARG A 52 -3.45 -0.06 -18.34
CA ARG A 52 -3.14 -0.74 -19.63
C ARG A 52 -3.27 -2.28 -19.56
N GLU A 53 -4.40 -2.78 -19.11
CA GLU A 53 -4.69 -4.22 -19.06
C GLU A 53 -5.23 -4.76 -20.39
N ASN A 54 -5.18 -3.96 -21.47
CA ASN A 54 -5.67 -4.37 -22.78
C ASN A 54 -4.70 -5.36 -23.48
N ILE A 55 -5.18 -6.60 -23.51
CA ILE A 55 -4.98 -7.70 -24.49
C ILE A 55 -3.57 -8.33 -24.58
N TYR A 56 -2.45 -7.60 -24.45
CA TYR A 56 -1.10 -8.21 -24.47
C TYR A 56 -0.06 -7.45 -23.64
N CYS A 57 -0.32 -7.18 -22.36
CA CYS A 57 0.74 -6.76 -21.43
C CYS A 57 1.22 -7.97 -20.62
N HIS A 58 2.40 -8.49 -20.95
CA HIS A 58 3.06 -9.55 -20.18
C HIS A 58 3.51 -9.07 -18.79
N ASP A 59 3.71 -7.76 -18.62
CA ASP A 59 4.20 -7.13 -17.39
C ASP A 59 3.05 -6.41 -16.66
N GLY A 60 2.03 -7.16 -16.24
CA GLY A 60 0.99 -6.63 -15.34
C GLY A 60 1.60 -5.86 -14.16
N LEU A 61 0.89 -4.87 -13.61
CA LEU A 61 1.44 -4.12 -12.48
C LEU A 61 1.58 -5.05 -11.26
N PRO A 62 2.78 -5.18 -10.69
CA PRO A 62 3.06 -6.19 -9.65
C PRO A 62 2.28 -5.94 -8.34
N TYR A 63 1.63 -4.79 -8.21
CA TYR A 63 0.90 -4.36 -7.02
C TYR A 63 -0.62 -4.27 -7.22
N ASN A 64 -1.16 -4.75 -8.35
CA ASN A 64 -2.60 -4.87 -8.53
C ASN A 64 -3.12 -6.11 -7.78
N THR A 65 -4.02 -5.89 -6.83
CA THR A 65 -4.75 -6.93 -6.12
C THR A 65 -6.12 -7.10 -6.78
N LYS A 66 -6.56 -8.36 -6.90
CA LYS A 66 -7.93 -8.69 -7.32
C LYS A 66 -8.76 -9.03 -6.09
N ILE A 67 -9.81 -8.25 -5.79
CA ILE A 67 -10.68 -8.46 -4.62
C ILE A 67 -12.14 -8.41 -5.07
N ALA A 68 -12.75 -9.58 -5.26
CA ALA A 68 -14.10 -9.72 -5.80
C ALA A 68 -15.20 -9.03 -4.95
N ARG A 69 -14.99 -8.88 -3.64
CA ARG A 69 -15.95 -8.24 -2.72
C ARG A 69 -15.99 -6.71 -2.79
N LYS A 70 -15.01 -6.06 -3.43
CA LYS A 70 -14.95 -4.58 -3.51
C LYS A 70 -15.69 -4.10 -4.76
N PRO A 71 -16.25 -2.88 -4.77
CA PRO A 71 -17.08 -2.38 -5.87
C PRO A 71 -16.40 -2.44 -7.24
N GLU A 72 -15.08 -2.26 -7.25
CA GLU A 72 -14.22 -2.43 -8.41
C GLU A 72 -13.20 -3.51 -8.04
N GLY A 73 -13.21 -4.62 -8.76
CA GLY A 73 -12.51 -5.83 -8.35
C GLY A 73 -10.99 -5.80 -8.55
N ILE A 74 -10.43 -4.74 -9.14
CA ILE A 74 -9.01 -4.62 -9.48
C ILE A 74 -8.50 -3.24 -9.05
N GLY A 75 -7.44 -3.25 -8.25
CA GLY A 75 -6.81 -2.01 -7.79
C GLY A 75 -5.59 -2.25 -6.93
N THR A 76 -5.06 -1.19 -6.35
CA THR A 76 -3.97 -1.27 -5.37
C THR A 76 -4.56 -1.20 -3.96
N GLU A 77 -4.20 -2.16 -3.11
CA GLU A 77 -4.65 -2.23 -1.73
C GLU A 77 -3.70 -1.49 -0.79
N LEU A 78 -4.30 -0.72 0.12
CA LEU A 78 -3.65 0.06 1.17
C LEU A 78 -4.37 -0.22 2.48
N THR A 79 -3.64 -0.36 3.57
CA THR A 79 -4.23 -0.25 4.90
C THR A 79 -4.24 1.22 5.29
N SER A 80 -5.32 1.69 5.90
CA SER A 80 -5.44 3.08 6.33
C SER A 80 -5.83 3.17 7.80
N LEU A 81 -5.23 4.13 8.50
CA LEU A 81 -5.63 4.55 9.83
C LEU A 81 -6.46 5.83 9.74
N ALA A 82 -7.62 5.82 10.39
CA ALA A 82 -8.52 6.95 10.46
C ALA A 82 -8.97 7.23 11.89
N ARG A 83 -9.32 8.49 12.12
CA ARG A 83 -9.95 8.94 13.35
C ARG A 83 -11.44 8.59 13.30
N GLY A 84 -11.92 7.77 14.23
CA GLY A 84 -13.29 7.27 14.23
C GLY A 84 -14.36 8.33 14.44
N GLU A 85 -14.01 9.48 15.04
CA GLU A 85 -15.01 10.55 15.25
C GLU A 85 -15.19 11.48 14.04
N SER A 86 -14.21 11.55 13.14
CA SER A 86 -14.21 12.50 12.02
C SER A 86 -13.96 11.87 10.66
N ASP A 87 -13.72 10.55 10.62
CA ASP A 87 -13.34 9.76 9.45
C ASP A 87 -12.08 10.27 8.71
N VAL A 88 -11.31 11.15 9.35
CA VAL A 88 -10.08 11.73 8.76
C VAL A 88 -9.00 10.68 8.79
N SER A 89 -8.45 10.36 7.62
CA SER A 89 -7.36 9.40 7.47
C SER A 89 -6.02 10.09 7.63
N PHE A 90 -5.17 9.51 8.45
CA PHE A 90 -3.89 10.12 8.82
C PHE A 90 -2.72 9.14 8.89
N GLY A 91 -2.94 7.88 8.51
CA GLY A 91 -1.87 6.91 8.26
C GLY A 91 -2.19 6.01 7.08
N LEU A 92 -1.19 5.68 6.27
CA LEU A 92 -1.30 4.79 5.13
C LEU A 92 -0.20 3.72 5.14
N GLU A 93 -0.56 2.50 4.79
CA GLU A 93 0.40 1.42 4.63
C GLU A 93 0.17 0.66 3.33
N LEU A 94 1.26 0.45 2.58
CA LEU A 94 1.28 -0.33 1.34
C LEU A 94 1.06 -1.84 1.61
N VAL A 95 0.03 -2.51 1.08
CA VAL A 95 -0.17 -3.97 1.32
C VAL A 95 0.70 -4.88 0.43
N GLU A 96 1.89 -5.34 0.86
CA GLU A 96 2.95 -5.91 -0.01
C GLU A 96 2.97 -7.45 -0.13
N GLY A 97 1.87 -8.12 0.20
CA GLY A 97 1.80 -9.58 0.29
C GLY A 97 2.46 -10.11 1.56
N ALA A 98 2.05 -11.30 2.00
CA ALA A 98 2.35 -11.83 3.34
C ALA A 98 3.85 -11.81 3.74
N PRO A 99 4.83 -12.21 2.88
CA PRO A 99 6.23 -12.22 3.29
C PRO A 99 6.78 -10.82 3.60
N ARG A 100 6.44 -9.83 2.76
CA ARG A 100 6.89 -8.45 2.94
C ARG A 100 6.09 -7.72 4.02
N GLN A 101 4.82 -8.06 4.19
CA GLN A 101 3.99 -7.59 5.29
C GLN A 101 4.52 -8.01 6.65
N ARG A 102 4.90 -9.27 6.82
CA ARG A 102 5.51 -9.78 8.07
C ARG A 102 6.89 -9.20 8.37
N ALA A 103 7.58 -8.69 7.35
CA ALA A 103 8.88 -8.04 7.51
C ALA A 103 8.77 -6.57 7.96
N LYS A 104 7.55 -6.01 8.02
CA LYS A 104 7.36 -4.61 8.40
C LYS A 104 7.53 -4.38 9.89
N PRO A 105 7.89 -3.14 10.28
CA PRO A 105 7.87 -2.74 11.68
C PRO A 105 6.53 -3.10 12.33
N TYR A 106 6.58 -3.63 13.56
CA TYR A 106 5.39 -3.92 14.39
C TYR A 106 4.42 -4.97 13.84
N ALA A 107 4.75 -5.64 12.72
CA ALA A 107 3.94 -6.76 12.22
C ALA A 107 3.84 -7.92 13.23
N ARG A 108 4.80 -8.04 14.15
CA ARG A 108 4.76 -9.01 15.26
C ARG A 108 3.77 -8.63 16.36
N ASP A 109 3.66 -7.35 16.66
CA ASP A 109 2.88 -6.85 17.80
C ASP A 109 1.43 -6.56 17.38
N ASN A 110 1.23 -6.06 16.16
CA ASN A 110 -0.05 -5.56 15.66
C ASN A 110 -0.62 -6.40 14.50
N GLY A 111 0.12 -7.39 14.00
CA GLY A 111 -0.25 -8.16 12.80
C GLY A 111 -0.02 -7.40 11.48
N GLU A 112 -0.43 -8.02 10.37
CA GLU A 112 -0.34 -7.42 9.03
C GLU A 112 -1.28 -6.19 8.94
N GLY A 113 -0.79 -5.05 8.43
CA GLY A 113 -1.56 -3.80 8.37
C GLY A 113 -1.53 -2.94 9.65
N GLY A 114 -0.75 -3.33 10.66
CA GLY A 114 -0.63 -2.62 11.93
C GLY A 114 0.39 -1.48 11.97
N SER A 115 1.09 -1.20 10.86
CA SER A 115 2.16 -0.19 10.82
C SER A 115 1.64 1.25 10.98
N PRO A 116 0.49 1.66 10.40
CA PRO A 116 -0.04 3.02 10.53
C PRO A 116 -0.31 3.42 11.98
N CYS A 117 -0.56 2.47 12.88
CA CYS A 117 -0.88 2.73 14.29
C CYS A 117 0.23 3.48 15.04
N ILE A 118 1.48 3.45 14.56
CA ILE A 118 2.60 4.20 15.13
C ILE A 118 2.34 5.71 15.07
N LEU A 119 1.63 6.19 14.04
CA LEU A 119 1.34 7.61 13.87
C LEU A 119 0.36 8.15 14.92
N ALA A 120 -0.24 7.28 15.73
CA ALA A 120 -1.09 7.62 16.85
C ALA A 120 -0.44 7.36 18.22
N SER A 121 0.81 6.88 18.25
CA SER A 121 1.55 6.53 19.47
C SER A 121 2.40 7.69 19.99
#